data_AF-A0A5D2Z8N7-F1
#
_entry.id   AF-A0A5D2Z8N7-F1
#
_cell.length_a   1.000
_cell.length_b   1.000
_cell.length_c   1.000
_cell.angle_alpha   90.00
_cell.angle_beta   90.00
_cell.angle_gamma   90.00
#
_symmetry.space_group_name_H-M   'P 1'
#
loop_
_entity.id
_entity.type
_entity.pdbx_description
1 polymer ?
#
loop_
_entity_poly.entity_id
_entity_poly.type
_entity_poly.pdbx_seq_one_letter_code
_entity_poly.pdbx_strand_id
1 'polypeptide(L)'
;MSDGIARSRLAEERKAWRKNHPHGFVAKPMSAPDGSVNLLVWHCVIPGKVGTDWEGGYFPLTINFSEDYPSKPPICKFPNGFFHPNVYPSGNVCLSILSERRVETLHYSDANPCGHSRFA
;
A
#
# COMPACT_ATOMS: atom_id res chain seq x y z
N MET A 1 12.14 15.64 -20.87
CA MET A 1 11.71 14.23 -20.75
C MET A 1 10.33 14.28 -20.13
N SER A 2 9.28 13.86 -20.84
CA SER A 2 7.94 13.79 -20.26
C SER A 2 7.93 12.64 -19.26
N ASP A 3 7.99 12.94 -17.97
CA ASP A 3 7.73 11.93 -16.95
C ASP A 3 6.34 11.34 -17.20
N GLY A 4 6.25 10.01 -17.22
CA GLY A 4 4.98 9.31 -17.40
C GLY A 4 3.96 9.71 -16.33
N ILE A 5 2.66 9.61 -16.64
CA ILE A 5 1.55 9.99 -15.75
C ILE A 5 1.74 9.41 -14.34
N ALA A 6 2.17 8.14 -14.26
CA ALA A 6 2.47 7.47 -13.00
C ALA A 6 3.51 8.22 -12.15
N ARG A 7 4.67 8.58 -12.73
CA ARG A 7 5.76 9.27 -12.02
C ARG A 7 5.35 10.66 -11.56
N SER A 8 4.64 11.40 -12.43
CA SER A 8 4.12 12.73 -12.09
C SER A 8 3.16 12.67 -10.89
N ARG A 9 2.22 11.72 -10.91
CA ARG A 9 1.30 11.47 -9.79
C ARG A 9 2.06 11.08 -8.51
N LEU A 10 3.01 10.15 -8.58
CA LEU A 10 3.77 9.68 -7.42
C LEU A 10 4.66 10.77 -6.80
N ALA A 11 5.17 11.70 -7.61
CA ALA A 11 5.89 12.86 -7.11
C ALA A 11 4.97 13.76 -6.25
N GLU A 12 3.74 14.02 -6.70
CA GLU A 12 2.76 14.78 -5.92
C GLU A 12 2.32 14.04 -4.65
N GLU A 13 2.12 12.73 -4.69
CA GLU A 13 1.83 11.94 -3.49
C GLU A 13 2.96 11.98 -2.46
N ARG A 14 4.20 11.87 -2.92
CA ARG A 14 5.38 12.00 -2.05
C ARG A 14 5.44 13.37 -1.39
N LYS A 15 5.14 14.43 -2.14
CA LYS A 15 5.10 15.81 -1.63
C LYS A 15 3.99 15.97 -0.59
N ALA A 16 2.80 15.43 -0.86
CA ALA A 16 1.68 15.44 0.08
C ALA A 16 2.01 14.68 1.36
N TRP A 17 2.55 13.46 1.25
CA TRP A 17 2.96 12.63 2.39
C TRP A 17 3.98 13.35 3.29
N ARG A 18 5.00 13.98 2.69
CA ARG A 18 6.00 14.76 3.44
C ARG A 18 5.42 15.95 4.19
N LYS A 19 4.33 16.54 3.69
CA LYS A 19 3.65 17.65 4.34
C LYS A 19 2.80 17.18 5.52
N ASN A 20 2.07 16.07 5.35
CA ASN A 20 1.20 15.53 6.37
C ASN A 20 1.06 14.01 6.20
N HIS A 21 1.45 13.26 7.22
CA HIS A 21 1.20 11.82 7.31
C HIS A 21 0.91 11.43 8.76
N PRO A 22 0.17 10.34 9.00
CA PRO A 22 -0.13 9.88 10.35
C PRO A 22 1.15 9.54 11.12
N HIS A 23 1.16 9.85 12.42
CA HIS A 23 2.33 9.60 13.28
C HIS A 23 2.70 8.11 13.28
N GLY A 24 4.01 7.82 13.21
CA GLY A 24 4.56 6.47 13.23
C GLY A 24 4.51 5.74 11.88
N PHE A 25 3.74 6.21 10.91
CA PHE A 25 3.75 5.65 9.56
C PHE A 25 4.97 6.15 8.77
N VAL A 26 5.56 5.26 7.98
CA VAL A 26 6.62 5.59 7.03
C VAL A 26 6.17 5.21 5.63
N ALA A 27 6.45 6.06 4.65
CA ALA A 27 6.31 5.74 3.24
C ALA A 27 7.35 6.55 2.44
N LYS A 28 8.26 5.87 1.74
CA LYS A 28 9.28 6.53 0.93
C LYS A 28 9.64 5.69 -0.30
N PRO A 29 9.90 6.34 -1.46
CA PRO A 29 10.49 5.67 -2.62
C PRO A 29 11.81 4.96 -2.26
N MET A 30 12.04 3.82 -2.89
CA MET A 30 13.29 3.08 -2.79
C MET A 30 14.43 3.91 -3.41
N SER A 31 15.57 3.94 -2.73
CA SER A 31 16.79 4.55 -3.25
C SER A 31 17.79 3.43 -3.55
N ALA A 32 18.40 3.45 -4.73
CA ALA A 32 19.45 2.51 -5.10
C ALA A 32 20.81 2.98 -4.54
N PRO A 33 21.83 2.09 -4.50
CA PRO A 33 23.14 2.42 -3.94
C PRO A 33 23.87 3.55 -4.67
N ASP A 34 23.55 3.79 -5.93
CA ASP A 34 24.08 4.89 -6.76
C ASP A 34 23.42 6.25 -6.47
N GLY A 35 22.48 6.31 -5.52
CA GLY A 35 21.73 7.50 -5.17
C GLY A 35 20.50 7.78 -6.05
N SER A 36 20.25 6.95 -7.07
CA SER A 36 19.03 7.06 -7.87
C SER A 36 17.79 6.66 -7.07
N VAL A 37 16.65 7.29 -7.37
CA VAL A 37 15.39 7.05 -6.66
C VAL A 37 14.40 6.38 -7.60
N ASN A 38 13.92 5.20 -7.22
CA ASN A 38 12.84 4.52 -7.93
C ASN A 38 11.49 4.91 -7.34
N LEU A 39 10.77 5.82 -8.02
CA LEU A 39 9.44 6.25 -7.60
C LEU A 39 8.38 5.15 -7.67
N LEU A 40 8.61 4.06 -8.43
CA LEU A 40 7.64 2.99 -8.61
C LEU A 40 7.69 1.92 -7.50
N VAL A 41 8.66 1.98 -6.58
CA VAL A 41 8.75 1.04 -5.46
C VAL A 41 8.91 1.83 -4.18
N TRP A 42 7.98 1.67 -3.24
CA TRP A 42 8.01 2.37 -1.96
C TRP A 42 8.19 1.39 -0.82
N HIS A 43 9.07 1.74 0.11
CA HIS A 43 9.18 1.09 1.40
C HIS A 43 8.38 1.86 2.43
N CYS A 44 7.48 1.12 3.07
CA CYS A 44 6.55 1.62 4.06
C CYS A 44 6.72 0.88 5.38
N VAL A 45 6.28 1.52 6.46
CA VAL A 45 6.14 0.90 7.77
C VAL A 45 4.78 1.28 8.32
N ILE A 46 4.01 0.28 8.73
CA ILE A 46 2.71 0.44 9.37
C ILE A 46 2.89 0.17 10.86
N PRO A 47 2.65 1.16 11.75
CA PRO A 47 2.66 0.92 13.19
C PRO A 47 1.42 0.14 13.60
N GLY A 48 1.57 -0.75 14.57
CA GLY A 48 0.45 -1.43 15.20
C GLY A 48 -0.39 -0.47 16.04
N LYS A 49 -1.70 -0.70 16.04
CA LYS A 49 -2.64 0.13 16.78
C LYS A 49 -2.57 -0.17 18.28
N VAL A 50 -2.58 0.89 19.09
CA VAL A 50 -2.70 0.79 20.56
C VAL A 50 -4.01 0.08 20.94
N GLY A 51 -3.94 -0.80 21.93
CA GLY A 51 -5.05 -1.61 22.42
C GLY A 51 -5.33 -2.85 21.57
N THR A 52 -4.40 -3.29 20.73
CA THR A 52 -4.51 -4.51 19.92
C THR A 52 -3.28 -5.40 20.12
N ASP A 53 -3.35 -6.67 19.73
CA ASP A 53 -2.20 -7.59 19.76
C ASP A 53 -1.02 -7.14 18.88
N TRP A 54 -1.25 -6.16 18.02
CA TRP A 54 -0.24 -5.57 17.14
C TRP A 54 0.49 -4.38 17.77
N GLU A 55 0.01 -3.86 18.91
CA GLU A 55 0.56 -2.69 19.59
C GLU A 55 2.08 -2.78 19.77
N GLY A 56 2.78 -1.66 19.54
CA GLY A 56 4.24 -1.59 19.62
C GLY A 56 4.97 -2.21 18.43
N GLY A 57 4.27 -2.91 17.54
CA GLY A 57 4.83 -3.47 16.31
C GLY A 57 5.03 -2.42 15.20
N TYR A 58 6.01 -2.69 14.33
CA TYR A 58 6.31 -1.92 13.13
C TYR A 58 6.41 -2.87 11.94
N PHE A 59 5.42 -2.87 11.07
CA PHE A 59 5.27 -3.88 10.03
C PHE A 59 5.75 -3.32 8.69
N PRO A 60 6.86 -3.82 8.13
CA PRO A 60 7.37 -3.34 6.85
C PRO A 60 6.45 -3.79 5.73
N LEU A 61 6.12 -2.86 4.83
CA LEU A 61 5.32 -3.12 3.64
C LEU A 61 6.05 -2.54 2.42
N THR A 62 6.03 -3.26 1.31
CA THR A 62 6.48 -2.73 0.02
C THR A 62 5.28 -2.45 -0.86
N ILE A 63 5.23 -1.27 -1.46
CA ILE A 63 4.22 -0.89 -2.45
C ILE A 63 4.90 -0.82 -3.82
N ASN A 64 4.40 -1.59 -4.78
CA ASN A 64 4.89 -1.62 -6.15
C ASN A 64 3.84 -1.00 -7.07
N PHE A 65 4.21 0.09 -7.73
CA PHE A 65 3.42 0.78 -8.73
C PHE A 65 3.82 0.31 -10.13
N SER A 66 2.84 0.13 -11.02
CA SER A 66 3.10 -0.06 -12.44
C SER A 66 3.09 1.28 -13.17
N GLU A 67 3.52 1.28 -14.44
CA GLU A 67 3.42 2.46 -15.32
C GLU A 67 1.95 2.83 -15.65
N ASP A 68 1.01 1.91 -15.42
CA ASP A 68 -0.43 2.14 -15.59
C ASP A 68 -1.06 2.87 -14.39
N TYR A 69 -0.30 3.15 -13.33
CA TYR A 69 -0.78 3.91 -12.19
C TYR A 69 -1.10 5.36 -12.60
N PRO A 70 -2.21 5.97 -12.15
CA PRO A 70 -3.17 5.50 -11.15
C PRO A 70 -4.37 4.72 -11.70
N SER A 71 -4.41 4.41 -13.01
CA SER A 71 -5.51 3.65 -13.63
C SER A 71 -5.58 2.21 -13.11
N LYS A 72 -4.43 1.61 -12.78
CA LYS A 72 -4.33 0.35 -12.04
C LYS A 72 -3.86 0.59 -10.60
N PRO A 73 -4.40 -0.14 -9.61
CA PRO A 73 -3.96 -0.04 -8.24
C PRO A 73 -2.53 -0.60 -8.06
N PRO A 74 -1.79 -0.16 -7.03
CA PRO A 74 -0.50 -0.74 -6.71
C PRO A 74 -0.63 -2.12 -6.04
N ILE A 75 0.45 -2.89 -6.08
CA ILE A 75 0.58 -4.16 -5.35
C ILE A 75 1.27 -3.90 -4.01
N CYS A 76 0.57 -4.16 -2.92
CA CYS A 76 1.09 -4.06 -1.55
C CYS A 76 1.51 -5.43 -1.01
N LYS A 77 2.71 -5.49 -0.43
CA LYS A 77 3.33 -6.75 -0.03
C LYS A 77 4.06 -6.65 1.32
N PHE A 78 3.68 -7.49 2.28
CA PHE A 78 4.44 -7.75 3.51
C PHE A 78 5.58 -8.76 3.26
N PRO A 79 6.51 -8.97 4.21
CA PRO A 79 7.46 -10.08 4.12
C PRO A 79 6.75 -11.42 3.88
N ASN A 80 7.40 -12.31 3.13
CA ASN A 80 6.86 -13.65 2.91
C ASN A 80 6.62 -14.35 4.26
N GLY A 81 5.50 -15.06 4.39
CA GLY A 81 5.10 -15.71 5.63
C GLY A 81 4.52 -14.79 6.71
N PHE A 82 4.25 -13.52 6.39
CA PHE A 82 3.56 -12.62 7.33
C PHE A 82 2.18 -13.17 7.69
N PHE A 83 1.94 -13.35 8.99
CA PHE A 83 0.73 -13.99 9.49
C PHE A 83 -0.42 -12.98 9.59
N HIS A 84 -1.35 -13.01 8.64
CA HIS A 84 -2.59 -12.25 8.72
C HIS A 84 -3.65 -12.85 7.77
N PRO A 85 -4.94 -12.94 8.13
CA PRO A 85 -5.97 -13.58 7.29
C PRO A 85 -6.07 -13.02 5.86
N ASN A 86 -5.84 -11.71 5.71
CA ASN A 86 -5.89 -11.01 4.43
C ASN A 86 -4.51 -10.86 3.75
N VAL A 87 -3.52 -11.66 4.16
CA VAL A 87 -2.18 -11.67 3.57
C VAL A 87 -1.87 -13.07 3.10
N TYR A 88 -1.60 -13.22 1.81
CA TYR A 88 -1.21 -14.50 1.23
C TYR A 88 0.16 -14.95 1.79
N PRO A 89 0.53 -16.24 1.70
CA PRO A 89 1.87 -16.70 2.11
C PRO A 89 3.00 -15.97 1.37
N SER A 90 2.73 -15.51 0.15
CA SER A 90 3.64 -14.67 -0.61
C SER A 90 3.85 -13.29 0.00
N GLY A 91 3.03 -12.85 0.95
CA GLY A 91 3.03 -11.50 1.52
C GLY A 91 2.07 -10.53 0.82
N ASN A 92 1.46 -10.92 -0.31
CA ASN A 92 0.51 -10.05 -1.03
C ASN A 92 -0.73 -9.76 -0.18
N VAL A 93 -1.14 -8.51 -0.14
CA VAL A 93 -2.29 -8.04 0.64
C VAL A 93 -3.57 -8.14 -0.20
N CYS A 94 -4.63 -8.74 0.37
CA CYS A 94 -5.97 -8.78 -0.22
C CYS A 94 -6.85 -7.70 0.41
N LEU A 95 -7.06 -6.59 -0.29
CA LEU A 95 -7.99 -5.53 0.10
C LEU A 95 -8.82 -5.13 -1.11
N SER A 96 -10.11 -4.82 -0.91
CA SER A 96 -11.03 -4.44 -1.98
C SER A 96 -10.57 -3.20 -2.75
N ILE A 97 -9.95 -2.22 -2.05
CA ILE A 97 -9.39 -1.01 -2.64
C ILE A 97 -8.16 -1.25 -3.53
N LEU A 98 -7.52 -2.42 -3.41
CA LEU A 98 -6.38 -2.83 -4.23
C LEU A 98 -6.80 -3.75 -5.39
N SER A 99 -8.12 -3.99 -5.56
CA SER A 99 -8.67 -4.77 -6.66
C SER A 99 -8.96 -3.87 -7.86
N GLU A 100 -8.68 -4.34 -9.07
CA GLU A 100 -9.04 -3.67 -10.34
C GLU A 100 -10.56 -3.59 -10.59
N ARG A 101 -11.40 -4.08 -9.65
CA ARG A 101 -12.86 -4.05 -9.80
C ARG A 101 -13.34 -2.60 -9.88
N ARG A 102 -13.63 -2.15 -11.10
CA ARG A 102 -14.36 -0.90 -11.37
C ARG A 102 -15.65 -0.91 -10.54
N VAL A 103 -15.95 0.23 -9.92
CA VAL A 103 -17.28 0.49 -9.35
C VAL A 103 -18.24 0.72 -10.52
N GLU A 104 -18.60 -0.35 -11.22
CA GLU A 104 -19.79 -0.41 -12.05
C GLU A 104 -20.61 -1.58 -11.50
N THR A 105 -21.70 -1.22 -10.81
CA THR A 105 -22.73 -2.09 -10.23
C THR A 105 -22.27 -3.11 -9.19
N LEU A 106 -22.21 -2.68 -7.92
CA LEU A 106 -22.31 -3.63 -6.81
C LEU A 106 -23.76 -4.15 -6.72
N HIS A 107 -23.99 -5.38 -7.18
CA HIS A 107 -25.14 -6.15 -6.71
C HIS A 107 -24.95 -6.47 -5.22
N TYR A 108 -25.99 -6.22 -4.43
CA TYR A 108 -26.02 -6.38 -2.97
C TYR A 108 -25.69 -7.81 -2.48
N SER A 109 -25.62 -8.80 -3.37
CA SER A 109 -25.39 -10.22 -3.06
C SER A 109 -23.92 -10.64 -2.92
N ASP A 110 -22.97 -9.80 -3.32
CA ASP A 110 -21.53 -10.15 -3.32
C ASP A 110 -20.78 -9.68 -2.06
N ALA A 111 -21.52 -9.15 -1.07
CA ALA A 111 -20.97 -8.79 0.23
C ALA A 111 -20.63 -10.06 1.03
N ASN A 112 -19.38 -10.50 0.92
CA ASN A 112 -18.78 -11.48 1.82
C ASN A 112 -18.97 -11.02 3.28
N PRO A 113 -19.58 -11.82 4.17
CA PRO A 113 -19.95 -11.41 5.53
C PRO A 113 -18.77 -11.33 6.52
N CYS A 114 -17.51 -11.34 6.06
CA CYS A 114 -16.37 -11.22 6.98
C CYS A 114 -16.19 -9.75 7.40
N GLY A 115 -16.85 -9.40 8.51
CA GLY A 115 -16.80 -8.10 9.13
C GLY A 115 -15.37 -7.62 9.43
N HIS A 116 -15.20 -6.31 9.27
CA HIS A 116 -14.33 -5.49 10.10
C HIS A 116 -12.90 -6.01 10.37
N SER A 117 -12.09 -6.25 9.33
CA SER A 117 -10.63 -6.13 9.53
C SER A 117 -10.24 -4.66 9.44
N ARG A 118 -10.37 -3.94 10.56
CA ARG A 118 -9.71 -2.64 10.73
C ARG A 118 -8.21 -2.89 10.77
N PHE A 119 -7.57 -2.83 9.61
CA PHE A 119 -6.20 -2.39 9.57
C PHE A 119 -6.20 -0.93 10.01
N ALA A 120 -5.47 -0.65 11.11
CA ALA A 120 -5.33 0.63 11.79
C ALA A 120 -6.47 1.10 12.72
#